data_AF-A0A1Q7VCM0-F1
#
_entry.id   AF-A0A1Q7VCM0-F1
#
_cell.length_a   1.000
_cell.length_b   1.000
_cell.length_c   1.000
_cell.angle_alpha   90.00
_cell.angle_beta   90.00
_cell.angle_gamma   90.00
#
_symmetry.space_group_name_H-M   'P 1'
#
loop_
_entity.id
_entity.type
_entity.pdbx_description
1 polymer ?
#
loop_
_entity_poly.entity_id
_entity_poly.type
_entity_poly.pdbx_seq_one_letter_code
_entity_poly.pdbx_strand_id
1 'polypeptide(L)' 'MGEFSIFHWLVVLAVILIFFGGKRIPEIMKGFGEGIRSFKDGMSGASQPTPPAQSPAPPADKPAEE' A
#
# COMPACT_ATOMS: atom_id res chain seq x y z
N MET A 1 15.26 -23.88 19.25
CA MET A 1 15.50 -22.88 18.18
C MET A 1 14.64 -23.23 16.97
N GLY A 2 13.39 -22.76 16.93
CA GLY A 2 12.43 -23.13 15.87
C GLY A 2 10.95 -23.06 16.25
N GLU A 3 10.61 -22.59 17.46
CA GLU A 3 9.24 -22.69 18.01
C GLU A 3 8.28 -21.60 17.53
N PHE A 4 8.74 -20.61 16.78
CA PHE A 4 7.88 -19.57 16.19
C PHE A 4 8.05 -19.55 14.68
N SER A 5 7.76 -20.70 14.07
CA SER A 5 7.70 -20.90 12.63
C SER A 5 6.84 -19.82 11.95
N ILE A 6 7.18 -19.50 10.71
CA ILE A 6 6.42 -18.60 9.81
C ILE A 6 4.91 -18.92 9.81
N PHE A 7 4.55 -20.19 10.02
CA PHE A 7 3.17 -20.63 10.21
C PHE A 7 2.45 -19.98 11.39
N HIS A 8 3.10 -19.73 12.52
CA HIS A 8 2.50 -19.04 13.66
C HIS A 8 2.12 -17.60 13.29
N TRP A 9 3.04 -16.88 12.65
CA TRP A 9 2.77 -15.52 12.16
C TRP A 9 1.67 -15.49 11.10
N LEU A 10 1.60 -16.48 10.21
CA LEU A 10 0.52 -16.63 9.24
C LEU A 10 -0.85 -16.82 9.90
N VAL A 11 -0.94 -17.69 10.92
CA VAL A 11 -2.18 -17.93 11.66
C VAL A 11 -2.61 -16.67 12.42
N VAL A 12 -1.68 -15.97 13.07
CA VAL A 12 -1.98 -14.70 13.76
C VAL A 12 -2.50 -13.64 12.79
N LEU A 13 -1.86 -13.49 11.61
CA LEU A 13 -2.33 -12.56 10.57
C LEU A 13 -3.74 -12.92 10.09
N ALA A 14 -4.01 -14.20 9.89
CA ALA A 14 -5.31 -14.68 9.45
C ALA A 14 -6.41 -14.37 10.48
N VAL A 15 -6.13 -14.56 11.77
CA VAL A 15 -7.08 -14.19 12.84
C VAL A 15 -7.36 -12.69 12.84
N ILE A 16 -6.33 -11.84 12.74
CA ILE A 16 -6.50 -10.38 12.67
C ILE A 16 -7.32 -9.98 11.44
N LEU A 17 -7.05 -10.57 10.28
CA LEU A 17 -7.79 -10.35 9.03
C LEU A 17 -9.27 -10.71 9.16
N ILE A 18 -9.60 -11.80 9.87
CA ILE A 18 -10.98 -12.24 10.09
C ILE A 18 -11.70 -11.28 11.05
N PHE A 19 -11.07 -10.86 12.14
CA PHE A 19 -11.67 -9.96 13.13
C PHE A 19 -11.84 -8.52 12.61
N PHE A 20 -10.83 -7.98 11.92
CA PHE A 20 -10.88 -6.61 11.37
C PHE A 20 -11.61 -6.56 10.01
N GLY A 21 -11.71 -7.70 9.32
CA GLY A 21 -12.24 -7.81 7.97
C GLY A 21 -11.26 -7.27 6.91
N GLY A 22 -11.20 -7.94 5.75
CA GLY A 22 -10.28 -7.58 4.66
C GLY A 22 -10.49 -6.18 4.05
N LYS A 23 -11.60 -5.50 4.37
CA LYS A 23 -11.90 -4.12 3.91
C LYS A 23 -11.28 -3.02 4.76
N ARG A 24 -11.04 -3.24 6.05
CA ARG A 24 -10.52 -2.21 6.96
C ARG A 24 -9.01 -2.02 6.86
N ILE A 25 -8.27 -3.12 6.63
CA ILE A 25 -6.82 -3.08 6.46
C ILE A 25 -6.36 -2.17 5.30
N PRO A 26 -6.90 -2.28 4.06
CA PRO A 26 -6.48 -1.40 2.97
C PRO A 26 -6.87 0.06 3.19
N GLU A 27 -8.01 0.32 3.84
CA GLU A 27 -8.46 1.69 4.18
C GLU A 27 -7.49 2.37 5.16
N ILE A 28 -7.07 1.65 6.21
CA ILE A 28 -6.11 2.14 7.20
C ILE A 28 -4.70 2.24 6.59
N MET A 29 -4.27 1.25 5.81
CA MET A 29 -2.98 1.29 5.12
C MET A 29 -2.87 2.46 4.16
N LYS A 30 -3.96 2.84 3.48
CA LYS A 30 -3.96 3.98 2.56
C LYS A 30 -3.71 5.29 3.30
N GLY A 31 -4.44 5.56 4.39
CA GLY A 31 -4.22 6.74 5.22
C GLY A 31 -2.86 6.76 5.91
N PHE A 32 -2.42 5.61 6.42
CA PHE A 32 -1.11 5.47 7.07
C PHE A 32 0.05 5.64 6.07
N GLY A 33 -0.06 5.05 4.88
CA GLY A 33 0.93 5.16 3.82
C GLY A 33 1.08 6.58 3.29
N GLU A 34 -0.02 7.32 3.17
CA GLU A 34 -0.01 8.74 2.79
C GLU A 34 0.69 9.58 3.86
N GLY A 35 0.39 9.35 5.14
CA GLY A 35 1.08 10.02 6.26
C GLY A 35 2.58 9.75 6.32
N ILE A 36 3.01 8.49 6.13
CA ILE A 36 4.44 8.14 6.03
C ILE A 36 5.10 8.82 4.83
N ARG A 37 4.40 8.89 3.69
CA ARG A 37 4.92 9.54 2.48
C ARG A 37 5.11 11.03 2.68
N SER A 38 4.12 11.73 3.24
CA SER A 38 4.25 13.16 3.58
C SER A 38 5.33 13.42 4.64
N PHE A 39 5.47 12.52 5.62
CA PHE A 39 6.54 12.61 6.63
C PHE A 39 7.93 12.46 6.00
N LYS A 40 8.09 11.49 5.09
CA LYS A 40 9.34 11.27 4.35
C LYS A 40 9.65 12.42 3.41
N ASP A 41 8.67 12.92 2.67
CA ASP A 41 8.83 14.06 1.76
C ASP A 41 9.24 15.33 2.52
N GLY A 42 8.64 15.58 3.69
CA GLY A 42 9.00 16.69 4.56
C GLY A 42 10.38 16.56 5.23
N MET A 43 10.77 15.33 5.60
CA MET A 43 12.08 15.06 6.22
C MET A 43 13.23 15.03 5.21
N SER A 44 12.96 14.66 3.95
CA SER A 44 13.97 14.59 2.89
C SER A 44 14.25 15.93 2.18
N GLY A 45 13.53 17.01 2.49
CA GLY A 45 13.92 18.40 2.19
C GLY A 45 14.06 18.82 0.72
N ALA A 46 14.00 17.93 -0.27
CA ALA A 46 14.10 18.31 -1.68
C ALA A 46 13.53 17.27 -2.65
N SER A 47 12.60 17.75 -3.48
CA SER A 47 12.52 17.46 -4.92
C SER A 47 12.52 16.01 -5.38
N GLN A 48 11.34 15.38 -5.34
CA GLN A 48 10.87 14.57 -6.46
C GLN A 48 9.34 14.70 -6.51
N PRO A 49 8.74 15.26 -7.56
CA PRO A 49 7.32 15.04 -7.82
C PRO A 49 7.18 13.56 -8.20
N THR A 50 7.17 12.67 -7.21
CA THR A 50 6.87 11.27 -7.44
C THR A 50 5.44 11.25 -7.96
N PRO A 51 5.19 10.84 -9.22
CA PRO A 51 3.85 10.80 -9.77
C PRO A 51 2.95 10.07 -8.76
N PRO A 52 1.70 10.52 -8.56
CA PRO A 52 0.75 9.72 -7.81
C PRO A 52 0.82 8.32 -8.41
N ALA A 53 0.96 7.29 -7.57
CA ALA A 53 0.88 5.92 -8.05
C ALA A 53 -0.51 5.79 -8.69
N GLN A 54 -0.54 6.03 -10.00
CA GLN A 54 -1.73 5.91 -10.80
C GLN A 54 -2.17 4.47 -10.60
N SER A 55 -3.39 4.30 -10.12
CA SER A 55 -4.18 3.12 -10.43
C SER A 55 -3.86 2.71 -11.87
N PRO A 56 -3.63 1.41 -12.14
CA PRO A 56 -3.03 0.93 -13.37
C PRO A 56 -3.70 1.62 -14.54
N ALA A 57 -2.88 2.35 -15.30
CA ALA A 57 -3.31 3.11 -16.46
C ALA A 57 -4.26 2.24 -17.32
N PRO A 58 -5.48 2.71 -17.63
CA PRO A 58 -6.17 2.21 -18.81
C PRO A 58 -5.21 2.42 -19.99
N PRO A 59 -4.89 1.36 -20.74
CA PRO A 59 -3.93 1.46 -21.82
C PRO A 59 -4.48 2.43 -22.87
N ALA A 60 -3.68 3.46 -23.15
CA ALA A 60 -3.60 4.16 -24.42
C ALA A 60 -4.92 4.26 -25.20
N ASP A 61 -5.68 5.32 -24.92
CA ASP A 61 -6.41 6.02 -25.98
C ASP A 61 -5.38 6.33 -27.08
N LYS A 62 -5.37 5.52 -28.14
CA LYS A 62 -4.74 5.88 -29.41
C LYS A 62 -5.65 6.95 -30.03
N PRO A 63 -5.19 8.21 -30.16
CA PRO A 63 -5.95 9.24 -30.84
C PRO A 63 -6.22 8.80 -32.28
N ALA A 64 -7.36 9.20 -32.81
CA ALA A 64 -7.70 9.10 -34.22
C ALA A 64 -6.56 9.62 -35.11
N GLU A 65 -6.11 8.81 -36.08
CA GLU A 65 -5.68 9.22 -37.43
C GLU A 65 -5.29 7.99 -38.27
N GLU A 66 -6.27 7.40 -38.97
CA GLU A 66 -6.38 7.22 -40.43
C GLU A 66 -7.73 6.56 -40.78
#